data_AF-A0A8X6FXT5-F1
#
_entry.id   AF-A0A8X6FXT5-F1
#
_cell.length_a   1.000
_cell.length_b   1.000
_cell.length_c   1.000
_cell.angle_alpha   90.00
_cell.angle_beta   90.00
_cell.angle_gamma   90.00
#
_symmetry.space_group_name_H-M   'P 1'
#
loop_
_entity.id
_entity.type
_entity.pdbx_description
1 polymer ?
#
loop_
_entity_poly.entity_id
_entity_poly.type
_entity_poly.pdbx_seq_one_letter_code
_entity_poly.pdbx_strand_id
1 'polypeptide(L)'
;MNSKIEGCVFLWKIENFSSAWHRIGEKIESPIFTLEAIERTQWRLLLYPKGKPVANNIAYFLKREENGEGSESIEINYEFSFLTEDGTILQPSVVSKDSFERGQAKGTCQFKMREEIFYSKCLLHDILTAYCRMWISGSRNTGSVKIFANTIINVDKLSFIWNIEHFSKMGTSQRKAFGIQSALGDVMVILELYLTGNCCDELINISIKSYNTKVRYFRLNSFLLDTTGNRMNCGQLDFRVSDLLQDGKLVLAKKRDLISKKEKFLPNDILSLNCECEFPTDFIFERIARTENGIIYSKFSNETRVEERLSDPSIGLIEALRSMYSDGLFCDTELRTSTHTFSVHKSILSTRSPVFKEKFRNDMKEKTMEHVDITDMETNTMHRMLLYIYIDILEDLSLVSE
;
A
#
# COMPACT_ATOMS: atom_id res chain seq x y z
N MET A 1 10.77 25.55 44.97
CA MET A 1 10.01 24.29 44.86
C MET A 1 10.07 23.85 43.41
N ASN A 2 10.74 22.75 43.09
CA ASN A 2 10.69 22.21 41.73
C ASN A 2 9.35 21.49 41.57
N SER A 3 8.48 21.97 40.69
CA SER A 3 7.27 21.24 40.29
C SER A 3 7.70 19.93 39.65
N LYS A 4 7.41 18.82 40.34
CA LYS A 4 7.67 17.48 39.78
C LYS A 4 6.77 17.32 38.56
N ILE A 5 7.39 17.08 37.40
CA ILE A 5 6.65 16.73 36.19
C ILE A 5 6.10 15.32 36.44
N GLU A 6 4.78 15.17 36.30
CA GLU A 6 4.04 13.96 36.70
C GLU A 6 3.16 13.40 35.57
N GLY A 7 3.21 14.03 34.39
CA GLY A 7 2.46 13.62 33.21
C GLY A 7 3.00 14.16 31.89
N CYS A 8 2.30 13.81 30.82
CA CYS A 8 2.60 14.15 29.44
C CYS A 8 1.31 14.54 28.70
N VAL A 9 1.40 15.54 27.82
CA VAL A 9 0.44 15.85 26.78
C VAL A 9 1.12 15.58 25.45
N PHE A 10 0.64 14.61 24.70
CA PHE A 10 1.14 14.24 23.38
C PHE A 10 0.18 14.77 22.30
N LEU A 11 0.74 15.55 21.38
CA LEU A 11 0.03 16.19 20.27
C LEU A 11 0.55 15.59 18.97
N TRP A 12 -0.30 14.80 18.32
CA TRP A 12 0.06 14.02 17.14
C TRP A 12 -0.69 14.54 15.91
N LYS A 13 0.04 15.16 14.98
CA LYS A 13 -0.49 15.51 13.66
C LYS A 13 -0.32 14.33 12.71
N ILE A 14 -1.37 14.06 11.93
CA ILE A 14 -1.41 13.04 10.89
C ILE A 14 -1.85 13.72 9.59
N GLU A 15 -0.94 13.90 8.66
CA GLU A 15 -1.19 14.55 7.36
C GLU A 15 -1.68 13.54 6.31
N ASN A 16 -2.47 14.02 5.34
CA ASN A 16 -3.14 13.22 4.30
C ASN A 16 -4.11 12.15 4.85
N PHE A 17 -4.80 12.44 5.96
CA PHE A 17 -5.59 11.44 6.69
C PHE A 17 -6.77 10.86 5.88
N SER A 18 -7.36 11.60 4.94
CA SER A 18 -8.40 11.10 4.02
C SER A 18 -7.88 10.00 3.10
N SER A 19 -6.58 10.00 2.85
CA SER A 19 -5.87 8.99 2.07
C SER A 19 -5.47 7.77 2.91
N ALA A 20 -5.93 7.66 4.17
CA ALA A 20 -5.70 6.51 5.03
C ALA A 20 -6.31 5.22 4.43
N TRP A 21 -5.42 4.45 3.81
CA TRP A 21 -5.65 3.22 3.06
C TRP A 21 -5.83 1.95 3.92
N HIS A 22 -5.64 2.09 5.23
CA HIS A 22 -5.75 1.05 6.25
C HIS A 22 -7.05 0.23 6.13
N ARG A 23 -6.97 -1.08 6.32
CA ARG A 23 -8.12 -1.99 6.48
C ARG A 23 -8.70 -1.92 7.91
N ILE A 24 -9.85 -2.55 8.12
CA ILE A 24 -10.41 -2.73 9.48
C ILE A 24 -9.40 -3.56 10.29
N GLY A 25 -9.05 -3.09 11.49
CA GLY A 25 -8.01 -3.70 12.34
C GLY A 25 -6.57 -3.24 12.06
N GLU A 26 -6.32 -2.53 10.96
CA GLU A 26 -5.02 -1.90 10.70
C GLU A 26 -4.90 -0.54 11.40
N LYS A 27 -3.68 -0.16 11.76
CA LYS A 27 -3.40 0.97 12.64
C LYS A 27 -2.27 1.86 12.12
N ILE A 28 -2.48 3.17 12.20
CA ILE A 28 -1.40 4.16 12.17
C ILE A 28 -0.78 4.15 13.57
N GLU A 29 0.54 4.19 13.64
CA GLU A 29 1.28 4.25 14.90
C GLU A 29 2.07 5.56 14.99
N SER A 30 2.04 6.22 16.16
CA SER A 30 2.90 7.38 16.38
C SER A 30 4.38 6.97 16.47
N PRO A 31 5.30 7.95 16.34
CA PRO A 31 6.65 7.79 16.87
C PRO A 31 6.62 7.36 18.34
N ILE A 32 7.62 6.55 18.75
CA ILE A 32 7.79 6.15 20.15
C ILE A 32 8.32 7.35 20.94
N PHE A 33 7.78 7.57 22.13
CA PHE A 33 8.24 8.60 23.06
C PHE A 33 8.60 8.01 24.42
N THR A 34 9.65 8.54 25.04
CA THR A 34 10.16 8.10 26.34
C THR A 34 9.83 9.14 27.40
N LEU A 35 9.34 8.71 28.56
CA LEU A 35 8.95 9.61 29.65
C LEU A 35 9.84 9.40 30.88
N GLU A 36 10.87 10.24 31.04
CA GLU A 36 11.74 10.28 32.23
C GLU A 36 10.95 10.37 33.54
N ALA A 37 9.88 11.19 33.55
CA ALA A 37 8.98 11.36 34.70
C ALA A 37 8.22 10.08 35.10
N ILE A 38 8.09 9.12 34.18
CA ILE A 38 7.34 7.87 34.33
C ILE A 38 8.33 6.71 34.17
N GLU A 39 9.33 6.64 35.05
CA GLU A 39 10.31 5.53 35.13
C GLU A 39 11.03 5.23 33.81
N ARG A 40 11.25 6.24 32.95
CA ARG A 40 11.86 6.09 31.61
C ARG A 40 11.12 5.09 30.71
N THR A 41 9.84 4.90 30.96
CA THR A 41 8.97 4.04 30.15
C THR A 41 8.78 4.60 28.75
N GLN A 42 8.68 3.69 27.78
CA GLN A 42 8.46 3.99 26.37
C GLN A 42 7.01 3.72 25.97
N TRP A 43 6.45 4.62 25.18
CA TRP A 43 5.04 4.62 24.79
C TRP A 43 4.86 4.99 23.34
N ARG A 44 3.73 4.60 22.75
CA ARG A 44 3.23 5.15 21.50
C ARG A 44 1.71 5.13 21.43
N LEU A 45 1.16 5.92 20.53
CA LEU A 45 -0.26 5.99 20.24
C LEU A 45 -0.59 5.12 19.02
N LEU A 46 -1.72 4.43 19.07
CA LEU A 46 -2.23 3.58 18.00
C LEU A 46 -3.62 4.07 17.59
N LEU A 47 -3.76 4.54 16.36
CA LEU A 47 -5.03 5.00 15.81
C LEU A 47 -5.48 4.06 14.68
N TYR A 48 -6.72 3.59 14.71
CA TYR A 48 -7.29 2.66 13.73
C TYR A 48 -8.33 3.41 12.87
N PRO A 49 -7.99 3.89 11.65
CA PRO A 49 -8.85 4.79 10.88
C PRO A 49 -10.15 4.15 10.34
N LYS A 50 -10.20 2.82 10.31
CA LYS A 50 -11.40 2.02 9.99
C LYS A 50 -11.88 1.19 11.20
N GLY A 51 -11.45 1.54 12.41
CA GLY A 51 -11.76 0.79 13.62
C GLY A 51 -11.11 -0.59 13.70
N LYS A 52 -11.58 -1.39 14.64
CA LYS A 52 -11.23 -2.81 14.81
C LYS A 52 -12.41 -3.67 14.32
N PRO A 53 -12.24 -5.00 14.07
CA PRO A 53 -13.31 -5.85 13.55
C PRO A 53 -14.64 -5.85 14.32
N VAL A 54 -14.64 -5.37 15.57
CA VAL A 54 -15.80 -5.29 16.48
C VAL A 54 -16.57 -3.96 16.35
N ALA A 55 -16.03 -2.93 15.68
CA ALA A 55 -16.66 -1.61 15.56
C ALA A 55 -16.19 -0.80 14.33
N ASN A 56 -17.13 -0.21 13.60
CA ASN A 56 -16.87 0.68 12.46
C ASN A 56 -16.38 2.09 12.87
N ASN A 57 -16.37 2.39 14.17
CA ASN A 57 -15.88 3.64 14.73
C ASN A 57 -14.34 3.69 14.69
N ILE A 58 -13.78 4.88 14.59
CA ILE A 58 -12.34 5.06 14.77
C ILE A 58 -11.98 4.64 16.20
N ALA A 59 -10.90 3.86 16.32
CA ALA A 59 -10.44 3.31 17.58
C ALA A 59 -9.07 3.89 17.94
N TYR A 60 -8.84 4.15 19.24
CA TYR A 60 -7.69 4.91 19.70
C TYR A 60 -7.17 4.30 21.01
N PHE A 61 -5.87 3.98 21.02
CA PHE A 61 -5.19 3.27 22.10
C PHE A 61 -3.84 3.90 22.43
N LEU A 62 -3.47 3.83 23.70
CA LEU A 62 -2.13 4.04 24.22
C LEU A 62 -1.47 2.67 24.35
N LYS A 63 -0.24 2.50 23.85
CA LYS A 63 0.56 1.29 24.01
C LYS A 63 1.81 1.58 24.81
N ARG A 64 2.10 0.73 25.78
CA ARG A 64 3.41 0.63 26.43
C ARG A 64 4.31 -0.27 25.59
N GLU A 65 5.53 0.18 25.30
CA GLU A 65 6.49 -0.65 24.57
C GLU A 65 7.14 -1.69 25.49
N GLU A 66 7.52 -2.82 24.90
CA GLU A 66 8.05 -3.98 25.62
C GLU A 66 9.46 -3.72 26.16
N ASN A 67 10.30 -3.08 25.34
CA ASN A 67 11.73 -2.85 25.57
C ASN A 67 12.05 -1.59 26.42
N GLY A 68 11.04 -0.92 26.99
CA GLY A 68 11.25 0.30 27.78
C GLY A 68 11.87 0.04 29.17
N GLU A 69 12.28 1.09 29.87
CA GLU A 69 12.69 0.97 31.28
C GLU A 69 11.46 0.91 32.22
N GLY A 70 11.70 0.86 33.54
CA GLY A 70 10.67 0.93 34.59
C GLY A 70 10.04 -0.40 35.03
N SER A 71 9.09 -0.31 35.96
CA SER A 71 8.41 -1.42 36.64
C SER A 71 7.56 -2.28 35.70
N GLU A 72 7.42 -3.58 35.97
CA GLU A 72 6.70 -4.52 35.07
C GLU A 72 5.25 -4.10 34.75
N SER A 73 4.53 -3.54 35.73
CA SER A 73 3.21 -2.94 35.55
C SER A 73 3.19 -1.53 36.14
N ILE A 74 2.49 -0.59 35.48
CA ILE A 74 2.38 0.80 35.95
C ILE A 74 0.98 1.36 35.76
N GLU A 75 0.45 2.02 36.80
CA GLU A 75 -0.91 2.57 36.81
C GLU A 75 -0.95 4.02 36.30
N ILE A 76 -1.59 4.19 35.14
CA ILE A 76 -1.65 5.45 34.38
C ILE A 76 -3.10 5.89 34.22
N ASN A 77 -3.36 7.19 34.44
CA ASN A 77 -4.58 7.84 33.97
C ASN A 77 -4.31 8.43 32.59
N TYR A 78 -5.27 8.33 31.68
CA TYR A 78 -5.15 8.89 30.34
C TYR A 78 -6.51 9.32 29.76
N GLU A 79 -6.46 10.33 28.89
CA GLU A 79 -7.60 10.83 28.12
C GLU A 79 -7.18 11.07 26.67
N PHE A 80 -8.14 10.93 25.75
CA PHE A 80 -7.96 11.13 24.32
C PHE A 80 -8.88 12.24 23.82
N SER A 81 -8.45 13.00 22.80
CA SER A 81 -9.34 13.89 22.03
C SER A 81 -8.86 13.99 20.58
N PHE A 82 -9.70 14.59 19.73
CA PHE A 82 -9.22 15.29 18.54
C PHE A 82 -9.25 16.80 18.79
N LEU A 83 -8.34 17.53 18.16
CA LEU A 83 -8.31 19.00 18.16
C LEU A 83 -8.80 19.53 16.81
N THR A 84 -9.44 20.69 16.85
CA THR A 84 -9.58 21.58 15.68
C THR A 84 -8.28 22.32 15.37
N GLU A 85 -8.26 23.05 14.26
CA GLU A 85 -7.17 23.94 13.84
C GLU A 85 -6.81 25.00 14.90
N ASP A 86 -7.80 25.62 15.57
CA ASP A 86 -7.59 26.59 16.65
C ASP A 86 -7.09 25.94 17.97
N GLY A 87 -6.90 24.62 17.97
CA GLY A 87 -6.43 23.85 19.12
C GLY A 87 -7.50 23.61 20.18
N THR A 88 -8.78 23.91 19.91
CA THR A 88 -9.86 23.57 20.85
C THR A 88 -10.14 22.08 20.85
N ILE A 89 -10.37 21.57 22.07
CA ILE A 89 -10.63 20.16 22.35
C ILE A 89 -12.12 19.91 22.11
N LEU A 90 -12.47 19.18 21.04
CA LEU A 90 -13.87 19.05 20.61
C LEU A 90 -14.76 18.27 21.59
N GLN A 91 -14.17 17.32 22.31
CA GLN A 91 -14.67 16.66 23.51
C GLN A 91 -13.58 15.67 23.95
N PRO A 92 -12.96 15.83 25.13
CA PRO A 92 -12.08 14.79 25.65
C PRO A 92 -12.92 13.55 26.00
N SER A 93 -12.33 12.36 25.84
CA SER A 93 -12.90 11.13 26.38
C SER A 93 -13.02 11.22 27.90
N VAL A 94 -13.87 10.37 28.48
CA VAL A 94 -13.78 10.08 29.91
C VAL A 94 -12.34 9.67 30.25
N VAL A 95 -11.79 10.23 31.33
CA VAL A 95 -10.47 9.87 31.85
C VAL A 95 -10.50 8.39 32.21
N SER A 96 -9.69 7.61 31.52
CA SER A 96 -9.51 6.18 31.76
C SER A 96 -8.35 5.98 32.72
N LYS A 97 -8.44 4.95 33.57
CA LYS A 97 -7.42 4.61 34.56
C LYS A 97 -7.11 3.13 34.45
N ASP A 98 -5.87 2.80 34.15
CA ASP A 98 -5.43 1.43 33.87
C ASP A 98 -4.02 1.13 34.37
N SER A 99 -3.79 -0.11 34.79
CA SER A 99 -2.43 -0.67 34.87
C SER A 99 -1.98 -1.15 33.49
N PHE A 100 -0.74 -0.84 33.11
CA PHE A 100 -0.12 -1.22 31.84
C PHE A 100 1.10 -2.12 32.07
N GLU A 101 1.00 -3.37 31.64
CA GLU A 101 2.13 -4.28 31.50
C GLU A 101 2.96 -3.95 30.25
N ARG A 102 4.19 -4.49 30.19
CA ARG A 102 5.08 -4.37 29.03
C ARG A 102 4.39 -4.88 27.75
N GLY A 103 4.52 -4.14 26.65
CA GLY A 103 3.88 -4.46 25.37
C GLY A 103 2.36 -4.22 25.30
N GLN A 104 1.67 -3.97 26.42
CA GLN A 104 0.22 -3.88 26.49
C GLN A 104 -0.33 -2.58 25.87
N ALA A 105 -1.46 -2.68 25.18
CA ALA A 105 -2.20 -1.53 24.64
C ALA A 105 -3.62 -1.45 25.19
N LYS A 106 -4.05 -0.26 25.63
CA LYS A 106 -5.37 0.01 26.20
C LYS A 106 -5.97 1.32 25.68
N GLY A 107 -7.29 1.43 25.71
CA GLY A 107 -8.05 2.49 25.06
C GLY A 107 -9.40 1.97 24.57
N THR A 108 -9.99 2.63 23.57
CA THR A 108 -11.38 2.39 23.16
C THR A 108 -11.50 1.98 21.69
N CYS A 109 -12.34 0.97 21.45
CA CYS A 109 -12.77 0.52 20.11
C CYS A 109 -13.80 1.46 19.46
N GLN A 110 -14.40 2.37 20.22
CA GLN A 110 -15.52 3.22 19.79
C GLN A 110 -15.26 4.68 20.14
N PHE A 111 -14.09 5.21 19.74
CA PHE A 111 -13.68 6.56 20.14
C PHE A 111 -14.55 7.65 19.50
N LYS A 112 -14.70 7.61 18.17
CA LYS A 112 -15.53 8.53 17.40
C LYS A 112 -16.09 7.85 16.15
N MET A 113 -17.29 8.26 15.72
CA MET A 113 -17.80 7.88 14.40
C MET A 113 -16.90 8.46 13.31
N ARG A 114 -16.77 7.75 12.19
CA ARG A 114 -15.87 8.17 11.10
C ARG A 114 -16.40 9.46 10.46
N GLU A 115 -17.69 9.49 10.20
CA GLU A 115 -18.45 10.57 9.58
C GLU A 115 -18.29 11.88 10.37
N GLU A 116 -18.34 11.82 11.70
CA GLU A 116 -18.11 12.99 12.57
C GLU A 116 -16.75 13.65 12.31
N ILE A 117 -15.69 12.90 12.01
CA ILE A 117 -14.38 13.49 11.73
C ILE A 117 -14.34 14.09 10.33
N PHE A 118 -14.84 13.36 9.32
CA PHE A 118 -14.81 13.80 7.91
C PHE A 118 -15.74 14.97 7.61
N TYR A 119 -16.82 15.17 8.39
CA TYR A 119 -17.75 16.29 8.24
C TYR A 119 -17.57 17.41 9.27
N SER A 120 -16.52 17.38 10.10
CA SER A 120 -16.25 18.43 11.09
C SER A 120 -14.95 19.19 10.82
N LYS A 121 -14.71 20.24 11.61
CA LYS A 121 -13.48 21.05 11.59
C LYS A 121 -12.23 20.29 12.09
N CYS A 122 -12.32 18.99 12.36
CA CYS A 122 -11.17 18.12 12.70
C CYS A 122 -10.18 17.95 11.55
N LEU A 123 -10.66 17.94 10.30
CA LEU A 123 -9.90 17.58 9.10
C LEU A 123 -9.74 18.78 8.15
N LEU A 124 -9.25 19.91 8.68
CA LEU A 124 -8.86 21.02 7.82
C LEU A 124 -7.52 20.72 7.13
N HIS A 125 -7.43 21.03 5.82
CA HIS A 125 -6.27 20.73 4.98
C HIS A 125 -5.84 19.23 4.97
N ASP A 126 -6.77 18.32 5.24
CA ASP A 126 -6.55 16.87 5.37
C ASP A 126 -5.56 16.44 6.49
N ILE A 127 -5.46 17.26 7.55
CA ILE A 127 -4.64 16.97 8.73
C ILE A 127 -5.55 16.63 9.92
N LEU A 128 -5.36 15.45 10.52
CA LEU A 128 -5.98 15.08 11.80
C LEU A 128 -5.02 15.35 12.95
N THR A 129 -5.43 16.12 13.95
CA THR A 129 -4.64 16.31 15.18
C THR A 129 -5.22 15.45 16.32
N ALA A 130 -4.58 14.33 16.60
CA ALA A 130 -4.88 13.44 17.70
C ALA A 130 -4.19 13.91 19.00
N TYR A 131 -4.97 14.06 20.06
CA TYR A 131 -4.53 14.48 21.39
C TYR A 131 -4.55 13.29 22.33
N CYS A 132 -3.51 13.15 23.15
CA CYS A 132 -3.50 12.29 24.32
C CYS A 132 -2.91 13.05 25.50
N ARG A 133 -3.49 12.91 26.69
CA ARG A 133 -2.86 13.32 27.93
C ARG A 133 -2.81 12.12 28.86
N MET A 134 -1.68 11.92 29.52
CA MET A 134 -1.43 10.80 30.43
C MET A 134 -0.63 11.23 31.66
N TRP A 135 -0.90 10.67 32.83
CA TRP A 135 -0.21 10.98 34.08
C TRP A 135 -0.24 9.83 35.08
N ILE A 136 0.73 9.81 35.99
CA ILE A 136 0.85 8.77 37.02
C ILE A 136 -0.35 8.84 37.98
N SER A 137 -0.89 7.69 38.34
CA SER A 137 -1.96 7.58 39.33
C SER A 137 -1.55 8.10 40.72
N GLY A 138 -2.46 8.82 41.39
CA GLY A 138 -2.20 9.48 42.67
C GLY A 138 -1.36 10.78 42.60
N SER A 139 -0.86 11.17 41.43
CA SER A 139 -0.15 12.44 41.25
C SER A 139 -1.10 13.66 41.30
N ARG A 140 -0.58 14.84 41.63
CA ARG A 140 -1.39 16.08 41.68
C ARG A 140 -1.59 16.72 40.30
N ASN A 141 -1.04 16.13 39.24
CA ASN A 141 -1.12 16.62 37.86
C ASN A 141 -0.60 18.08 37.72
N THR A 142 0.45 18.42 38.48
CA THR A 142 0.95 19.81 38.63
C THR A 142 1.92 20.27 37.54
N GLY A 143 2.35 19.36 36.66
CA GLY A 143 3.17 19.68 35.50
C GLY A 143 3.12 18.56 34.47
N SER A 144 2.90 18.92 33.21
CA SER A 144 2.92 17.98 32.08
C SER A 144 3.92 18.44 31.03
N VAL A 145 4.80 17.56 30.56
CA VAL A 145 5.60 17.81 29.36
C VAL A 145 4.68 17.80 28.13
N LYS A 146 4.88 18.74 27.21
CA LYS A 146 4.21 18.73 25.91
C LYS A 146 5.13 18.14 24.86
N ILE A 147 4.68 17.08 24.20
CA ILE A 147 5.39 16.43 23.08
C ILE A 147 4.57 16.68 21.82
N PHE A 148 5.26 17.06 20.74
CA PHE A 148 4.67 17.25 19.42
C PHE A 148 5.27 16.22 18.46
N ALA A 149 4.42 15.50 17.74
CA ALA A 149 4.82 14.52 16.74
C ALA A 149 4.04 14.74 15.45
N ASN A 150 4.66 14.40 14.33
CA ASN A 150 4.03 14.43 13.02
C ASN A 150 4.16 13.06 12.33
N THR A 151 3.18 12.72 11.50
CA THR A 151 3.19 11.51 10.67
C THR A 151 2.52 11.86 9.36
N ILE A 152 3.20 11.63 8.25
CA ILE A 152 2.67 11.90 6.91
C ILE A 152 2.25 10.56 6.32
N ILE A 153 0.98 10.45 5.90
CA ILE A 153 0.58 9.32 5.06
C ILE A 153 1.11 9.62 3.65
N ASN A 154 2.14 8.88 3.25
CA ASN A 154 2.77 9.06 1.94
C ASN A 154 1.83 8.51 0.84
N VAL A 155 1.62 9.34 -0.18
CA VAL A 155 0.72 9.09 -1.31
C VAL A 155 1.42 9.52 -2.59
N ASP A 156 1.63 8.57 -3.47
CA ASP A 156 2.15 8.79 -4.82
C ASP A 156 1.01 9.23 -5.74
N LYS A 157 1.38 10.04 -6.74
CA LYS A 157 0.43 10.60 -7.71
C LYS A 157 0.88 10.32 -9.13
N LEU A 158 -0.03 9.77 -9.92
CA LEU A 158 0.17 9.41 -11.31
C LEU A 158 -0.81 10.22 -12.18
N SER A 159 -0.33 10.85 -13.25
CA SER A 159 -1.17 11.58 -14.20
C SER A 159 -0.84 11.14 -15.63
N PHE A 160 -1.87 10.85 -16.42
CA PHE A 160 -1.72 10.43 -17.81
C PHE A 160 -2.96 10.80 -18.64
N ILE A 161 -2.78 10.84 -19.96
CA ILE A 161 -3.88 11.01 -20.91
C ILE A 161 -4.19 9.64 -21.52
N TRP A 162 -5.42 9.18 -21.34
CA TRP A 162 -5.96 7.99 -21.99
C TRP A 162 -6.79 8.37 -23.21
N ASN A 163 -6.29 7.98 -24.38
CA ASN A 163 -6.96 8.19 -25.67
C ASN A 163 -7.72 6.91 -26.07
N ILE A 164 -9.02 7.05 -26.33
CA ILE A 164 -9.89 5.98 -26.82
C ILE A 164 -10.22 6.26 -28.29
N GLU A 165 -9.51 5.58 -29.18
CA GLU A 165 -9.70 5.67 -30.63
C GLU A 165 -10.99 4.99 -31.10
N HIS A 166 -11.55 5.53 -32.19
CA HIS A 166 -12.79 5.08 -32.85
C HIS A 166 -14.02 5.06 -31.91
N PHE A 167 -14.09 6.05 -31.02
CA PHE A 167 -15.03 6.06 -29.91
C PHE A 167 -16.50 6.08 -30.35
N SER A 168 -16.85 6.79 -31.43
CA SER A 168 -18.24 6.87 -31.92
C SER A 168 -18.80 5.50 -32.31
N LYS A 169 -17.94 4.58 -32.78
CA LYS A 169 -18.29 3.20 -33.17
C LYS A 169 -18.33 2.21 -32.01
N MET A 170 -17.87 2.60 -30.82
CA MET A 170 -17.86 1.71 -29.65
C MET A 170 -19.29 1.40 -29.19
N GLY A 171 -19.61 0.12 -28.99
CA GLY A 171 -20.93 -0.33 -28.49
C GLY A 171 -20.86 -0.88 -27.06
N THR A 172 -22.02 -1.14 -26.45
CA THR A 172 -22.16 -1.64 -25.07
C THR A 172 -21.51 -3.00 -24.79
N SER A 173 -21.25 -3.81 -25.82
CA SER A 173 -20.51 -5.08 -25.70
C SER A 173 -19.00 -4.89 -25.59
N GLN A 174 -18.47 -3.70 -25.94
CA GLN A 174 -17.04 -3.43 -25.95
C GLN A 174 -16.58 -2.78 -24.64
N ARG A 175 -15.37 -3.15 -24.21
CA ARG A 175 -14.64 -2.48 -23.13
C ARG A 175 -13.28 -2.03 -23.65
N LYS A 176 -12.75 -0.96 -23.08
CA LYS A 176 -11.38 -0.48 -23.30
C LYS A 176 -10.69 -0.53 -21.94
N ALA A 177 -9.52 -1.15 -21.88
CA ALA A 177 -8.75 -1.28 -20.65
C ALA A 177 -7.49 -0.40 -20.70
N PHE A 178 -7.13 0.20 -19.57
CA PHE A 178 -5.84 0.84 -19.35
C PHE A 178 -5.17 0.20 -18.13
N GLY A 179 -4.06 -0.50 -18.34
CA GLY A 179 -3.28 -1.13 -17.28
C GLY A 179 -2.31 -0.13 -16.66
N ILE A 180 -2.38 0.01 -15.34
CA ILE A 180 -1.42 0.74 -14.52
C ILE A 180 -0.50 -0.31 -13.90
N GLN A 181 0.77 -0.29 -14.28
CA GLN A 181 1.79 -1.25 -13.88
C GLN A 181 2.63 -0.73 -12.71
N SER A 182 3.21 -1.62 -11.92
CA SER A 182 4.29 -1.30 -10.98
C SER A 182 5.59 -1.04 -11.72
N ALA A 183 6.61 -0.54 -11.01
CA ALA A 183 7.97 -0.45 -11.54
C ALA A 183 8.55 -1.80 -12.01
N LEU A 184 8.06 -2.92 -11.44
CA LEU A 184 8.47 -4.27 -11.79
C LEU A 184 7.69 -4.85 -13.00
N GLY A 185 6.79 -4.06 -13.61
CA GLY A 185 5.97 -4.45 -14.76
C GLY A 185 4.65 -5.16 -14.40
N ASP A 186 4.44 -5.53 -13.14
CA ASP A 186 3.20 -6.16 -12.67
C ASP A 186 1.99 -5.25 -12.88
N VAL A 187 0.91 -5.76 -13.46
CA VAL A 187 -0.35 -4.99 -13.55
C VAL A 187 -0.96 -4.84 -12.15
N MET A 188 -0.90 -3.63 -11.62
CA MET A 188 -1.42 -3.28 -10.29
C MET A 188 -2.91 -2.95 -10.36
N VAL A 189 -3.31 -2.09 -11.29
CA VAL A 189 -4.68 -1.60 -11.43
C VAL A 189 -5.06 -1.59 -12.91
N ILE A 190 -6.32 -1.91 -13.22
CA ILE A 190 -6.88 -1.81 -14.56
C ILE A 190 -8.07 -0.86 -14.50
N LEU A 191 -8.03 0.22 -15.28
CA LEU A 191 -9.20 1.05 -15.55
C LEU A 191 -9.95 0.44 -16.73
N GLU A 192 -11.24 0.16 -16.58
CA GLU A 192 -12.10 -0.29 -17.68
C GLU A 192 -13.11 0.80 -18.04
N LEU A 193 -13.04 1.30 -19.27
CA LEU A 193 -14.05 2.17 -19.86
C LEU A 193 -15.04 1.31 -20.65
N TYR A 194 -16.34 1.49 -20.39
CA TYR A 194 -17.41 0.73 -21.02
C TYR A 194 -18.71 1.54 -21.12
N LEU A 195 -19.59 1.15 -22.05
CA LEU A 195 -20.88 1.78 -22.26
C LEU A 195 -22.00 0.96 -21.59
N THR A 196 -22.97 1.64 -20.97
CA THR A 196 -24.19 1.01 -20.41
C THR A 196 -25.46 1.73 -20.86
N GLY A 197 -26.60 1.03 -20.78
CA GLY A 197 -27.90 1.54 -21.22
C GLY A 197 -28.27 1.09 -22.64
N ASN A 198 -29.33 1.67 -23.17
CA ASN A 198 -29.83 1.38 -24.52
C ASN A 198 -29.24 2.36 -25.53
N CYS A 199 -29.34 2.04 -26.83
CA CYS A 199 -28.74 2.82 -27.93
C CYS A 199 -29.05 4.34 -27.95
N CYS A 200 -30.15 4.79 -27.34
CA CYS A 200 -30.55 6.20 -27.27
C CYS A 200 -30.05 6.95 -26.01
N ASP A 201 -29.53 6.24 -25.01
CA ASP A 201 -29.10 6.81 -23.72
C ASP A 201 -27.83 6.12 -23.18
N GLU A 202 -26.90 5.77 -24.08
CA GLU A 202 -25.60 5.16 -23.72
C GLU A 202 -24.81 6.06 -22.77
N LEU A 203 -24.55 5.57 -21.55
CA LEU A 203 -23.71 6.19 -20.54
C LEU A 203 -22.28 5.70 -20.66
N ILE A 204 -21.31 6.60 -20.54
CA ILE A 204 -19.88 6.27 -20.50
C ILE A 204 -19.50 6.05 -19.04
N ASN A 205 -18.96 4.88 -18.72
CA ASN A 205 -18.57 4.49 -17.37
C ASN A 205 -17.08 4.17 -17.33
N ILE A 206 -16.42 4.48 -16.22
CA ILE A 206 -15.15 3.87 -15.84
C ILE A 206 -15.39 3.03 -14.59
N SER A 207 -14.84 1.82 -14.54
CA SER A 207 -14.62 1.07 -13.29
C SER A 207 -13.13 0.84 -13.06
N ILE A 208 -12.78 0.59 -11.79
CA ILE A 208 -11.43 0.27 -11.35
C ILE A 208 -11.42 -1.20 -10.93
N LYS A 209 -10.48 -1.98 -11.46
CA LYS A 209 -10.21 -3.35 -11.02
C LYS A 209 -8.78 -3.46 -10.52
N SER A 210 -8.57 -4.27 -9.50
CA SER A 210 -7.23 -4.72 -9.12
C SER A 210 -7.29 -6.17 -8.68
N TYR A 211 -6.36 -6.97 -9.22
CA TYR A 211 -6.13 -8.35 -8.81
C TYR A 211 -4.94 -8.46 -7.84
N ASN A 212 -4.24 -7.35 -7.59
CA ASN A 212 -3.07 -7.33 -6.74
C ASN A 212 -3.49 -7.06 -5.28
N THR A 213 -3.33 -8.07 -4.42
CA THR A 213 -3.72 -8.03 -3.00
C THR A 213 -3.01 -6.94 -2.19
N LYS A 214 -1.88 -6.41 -2.71
CA LYS A 214 -1.15 -5.29 -2.12
C LYS A 214 -1.93 -3.98 -2.29
N VAL A 215 -2.64 -3.75 -3.41
CA VAL A 215 -3.33 -2.47 -3.74
C VAL A 215 -4.53 -2.21 -2.82
N ARG A 216 -4.29 -1.60 -1.66
CA ARG A 216 -5.31 -1.37 -0.61
C ARG A 216 -6.27 -0.23 -0.91
N TYR A 217 -5.78 0.81 -1.58
CA TYR A 217 -6.52 2.02 -1.94
C TYR A 217 -6.02 2.58 -3.27
N PHE A 218 -6.94 3.06 -4.10
CA PHE A 218 -6.64 3.77 -5.33
C PHE A 218 -7.73 4.80 -5.59
N ARG A 219 -7.37 6.06 -5.81
CA ARG A 219 -8.29 7.14 -6.21
C ARG A 219 -8.07 7.47 -7.67
N LEU A 220 -9.15 7.67 -8.42
CA LEU A 220 -9.15 8.19 -9.79
C LEU A 220 -9.98 9.48 -9.84
N ASN A 221 -9.37 10.58 -10.27
CA ASN A 221 -10.05 11.76 -10.78
C ASN A 221 -10.01 11.72 -12.31
N SER A 222 -11.17 11.88 -12.96
CA SER A 222 -11.28 11.81 -14.42
C SER A 222 -11.72 13.15 -15.00
N PHE A 223 -11.06 13.58 -16.07
CA PHE A 223 -11.39 14.81 -16.78
C PHE A 223 -11.50 14.57 -18.28
N LEU A 224 -12.60 15.00 -18.89
CA LEU A 224 -12.72 15.09 -20.35
C LEU A 224 -11.82 16.21 -20.86
N LEU A 225 -11.03 15.94 -21.90
CA LEU A 225 -10.26 16.95 -22.60
C LEU A 225 -11.02 17.44 -23.84
N ASP A 226 -10.98 18.77 -24.06
CA ASP A 226 -11.36 19.34 -25.35
C ASP A 226 -10.18 19.52 -26.31
N THR A 227 -10.46 19.87 -27.56
CA THR A 227 -9.45 20.13 -28.61
C THR A 227 -8.42 21.20 -28.27
N THR A 228 -8.67 22.05 -27.27
CA THR A 228 -7.74 23.07 -26.78
C THR A 228 -7.00 22.65 -25.51
N GLY A 229 -7.24 21.44 -25.00
CA GLY A 229 -6.64 20.90 -23.78
C GLY A 229 -7.34 21.31 -22.49
N ASN A 230 -8.51 21.96 -22.54
CA ASN A 230 -9.24 22.29 -21.32
C ASN A 230 -9.77 21.01 -20.65
N ARG A 231 -9.64 20.95 -19.33
CA ARG A 231 -10.13 19.85 -18.49
C ARG A 231 -11.56 20.14 -18.00
N MET A 232 -12.52 19.30 -18.38
CA MET A 232 -13.86 19.25 -17.81
C MET A 232 -13.93 18.09 -16.81
N ASN A 233 -14.15 18.40 -15.52
CA ASN A 233 -14.21 17.39 -14.47
C ASN A 233 -15.43 16.46 -14.66
N CYS A 234 -15.19 15.15 -14.68
CA CYS A 234 -16.20 14.10 -14.77
C CYS A 234 -16.55 13.45 -13.43
N GLY A 235 -15.81 13.80 -12.37
CA GLY A 235 -15.94 13.26 -11.03
C GLY A 235 -14.77 12.36 -10.61
N GLN A 236 -14.95 11.80 -9.42
CA GLN A 236 -13.95 11.06 -8.67
C GLN A 236 -14.48 9.65 -8.35
N LEU A 237 -13.58 8.67 -8.35
CA LEU A 237 -13.85 7.29 -7.96
C LEU A 237 -12.78 6.81 -6.98
N ASP A 238 -13.20 6.42 -5.78
CA ASP A 238 -12.36 5.76 -4.78
C ASP A 238 -12.56 4.24 -4.90
N PHE A 239 -11.47 3.47 -5.03
CA PHE A 239 -11.44 2.00 -4.98
C PHE A 239 -10.71 1.53 -3.72
N ARG A 240 -11.29 0.57 -2.99
CA ARG A 240 -10.72 -0.03 -1.77
C ARG A 240 -10.96 -1.54 -1.77
N VAL A 241 -10.02 -2.32 -1.25
CA VAL A 241 -10.10 -3.80 -1.25
C VAL A 241 -11.27 -4.36 -0.42
N SER A 242 -11.79 -3.60 0.55
CA SER A 242 -13.03 -3.95 1.26
C SER A 242 -14.25 -4.00 0.33
N ASP A 243 -14.17 -3.35 -0.82
CA ASP A 243 -15.31 -3.01 -1.67
C ASP A 243 -15.38 -3.97 -2.89
N LEU A 244 -14.63 -5.10 -2.86
CA LEU A 244 -14.63 -6.18 -3.86
C LEU A 244 -16.00 -6.85 -4.12
N LEU A 245 -17.07 -6.40 -3.43
CA LEU A 245 -18.46 -6.80 -3.66
C LEU A 245 -19.27 -5.76 -4.47
N GLN A 246 -18.69 -4.60 -4.81
CA GLN A 246 -19.29 -3.63 -5.72
C GLN A 246 -18.23 -3.06 -6.65
N ASP A 247 -18.36 -3.33 -7.96
CA ASP A 247 -17.65 -2.60 -9.01
C ASP A 247 -17.98 -1.11 -8.91
N GLY A 248 -17.12 -0.35 -8.22
CA GLY A 248 -17.20 1.10 -8.15
C GLY A 248 -17.20 1.67 -9.56
N LYS A 249 -18.26 2.41 -9.92
CA LYS A 249 -18.45 2.99 -11.25
C LYS A 249 -18.49 4.51 -11.20
N LEU A 250 -17.79 5.14 -12.14
CA LEU A 250 -17.86 6.57 -12.41
C LEU A 250 -18.57 6.79 -13.74
N VAL A 251 -19.72 7.47 -13.72
CA VAL A 251 -20.44 7.88 -14.94
C VAL A 251 -19.85 9.20 -15.42
N LEU A 252 -19.16 9.20 -16.57
CA LEU A 252 -18.47 10.40 -17.08
C LEU A 252 -19.44 11.38 -17.76
N ALA A 253 -20.24 10.87 -18.69
CA ALA A 253 -21.14 11.63 -19.55
C ALA A 253 -22.10 10.68 -20.32
N LYS A 254 -23.10 11.24 -21.00
CA LYS A 254 -23.84 10.51 -22.04
C LYS A 254 -23.05 10.57 -23.36
N LYS A 255 -22.93 9.43 -24.04
CA LYS A 255 -22.20 9.31 -25.32
C LYS A 255 -22.76 10.25 -26.39
N ARG A 256 -24.09 10.36 -26.48
CA ARG A 256 -24.77 11.24 -27.44
C ARG A 256 -24.41 12.72 -27.26
N ASP A 257 -24.17 13.15 -26.02
CA ASP A 257 -23.86 14.55 -25.71
C ASP A 257 -22.44 14.89 -26.20
N LEU A 258 -21.49 13.95 -26.11
CA LEU A 258 -20.16 14.07 -26.72
C LEU A 258 -20.23 14.01 -28.25
N ILE A 259 -21.04 13.11 -28.83
CA ILE A 259 -21.24 13.01 -30.29
C ILE A 259 -21.83 14.32 -30.86
N SER A 260 -22.80 14.94 -30.17
CA SER A 260 -23.36 16.24 -30.57
C SER A 260 -22.32 17.37 -30.59
N LYS A 261 -21.20 17.18 -29.87
CA LYS A 261 -20.08 18.12 -29.71
C LYS A 261 -18.78 17.50 -30.21
N LYS A 262 -18.84 16.64 -31.24
CA LYS A 262 -17.70 15.88 -31.78
C LYS A 262 -16.47 16.75 -32.09
N GLU A 263 -16.69 17.96 -32.62
CA GLU A 263 -15.63 18.90 -32.99
C GLU A 263 -14.87 19.44 -31.77
N LYS A 264 -15.47 19.36 -30.58
CA LYS A 264 -14.86 19.78 -29.31
C LYS A 264 -14.26 18.62 -28.52
N PHE A 265 -14.92 17.45 -28.46
CA PHE A 265 -14.53 16.35 -27.56
C PHE A 265 -14.10 15.04 -28.26
N LEU A 266 -14.29 14.93 -29.57
CA LEU A 266 -13.97 13.73 -30.37
C LEU A 266 -13.17 14.07 -31.65
N PRO A 267 -12.07 14.86 -31.57
CA PRO A 267 -11.22 15.10 -32.73
C PRO A 267 -10.70 13.77 -33.28
N ASN A 268 -10.80 13.59 -34.60
CA ASN A 268 -10.43 12.34 -35.29
C ASN A 268 -11.12 11.06 -34.74
N ASP A 269 -12.31 11.20 -34.12
CA ASP A 269 -13.03 10.12 -33.44
C ASP A 269 -12.26 9.52 -32.22
N ILE A 270 -11.44 10.34 -31.56
CA ILE A 270 -10.68 9.99 -30.35
C ILE A 270 -11.29 10.70 -29.14
N LEU A 271 -11.78 9.92 -28.17
CA LEU A 271 -12.14 10.44 -26.85
C LEU A 271 -10.87 10.54 -25.99
N SER A 272 -10.54 11.73 -25.50
CA SER A 272 -9.34 11.96 -24.70
C SER A 272 -9.70 12.25 -23.24
N LEU A 273 -9.18 11.43 -22.31
CA LEU A 273 -9.41 11.56 -20.87
C LEU A 273 -8.09 11.84 -20.16
N ASN A 274 -8.01 12.92 -19.38
CA ASN A 274 -6.93 13.09 -18.42
C ASN A 274 -7.32 12.39 -17.11
N CYS A 275 -6.52 11.41 -16.71
CA CYS A 275 -6.68 10.64 -15.49
C CYS A 275 -5.62 11.07 -14.47
N GLU A 276 -6.05 11.46 -13.28
CA GLU A 276 -5.18 11.81 -12.15
C GLU A 276 -5.47 10.84 -11.01
N CYS A 277 -4.46 10.07 -10.64
CA CYS A 277 -4.60 8.93 -9.73
C CYS A 277 -3.75 9.14 -8.47
N GLU A 278 -4.25 8.69 -7.32
CA GLU A 278 -3.55 8.77 -6.04
C GLU A 278 -3.56 7.41 -5.33
N PHE A 279 -2.41 6.97 -4.83
CA PHE A 279 -2.24 5.68 -4.16
C PHE A 279 -1.10 5.70 -3.11
N PRO A 280 -1.11 4.82 -2.10
CA PRO A 280 -0.06 4.73 -1.08
C PRO A 280 1.37 4.52 -1.63
N THR A 281 2.38 5.22 -1.09
CA THR A 281 3.78 5.13 -1.57
C THR A 281 4.46 3.76 -1.36
N ASP A 282 3.87 2.85 -0.59
CA ASP A 282 4.36 1.46 -0.46
C ASP A 282 4.25 0.67 -1.80
N PHE A 283 3.62 1.23 -2.83
CA PHE A 283 3.73 0.78 -4.22
C PHE A 283 4.94 1.43 -4.89
N ILE A 284 6.09 0.73 -4.91
CA ILE A 284 7.28 1.21 -5.61
C ILE A 284 6.95 1.47 -7.09
N PHE A 285 6.92 2.76 -7.44
CA PHE A 285 6.56 3.31 -8.74
C PHE A 285 7.76 4.10 -9.31
N GLU A 286 8.91 3.43 -9.49
CA GLU A 286 10.05 4.03 -10.17
C GLU A 286 9.66 4.47 -11.59
N ARG A 287 9.68 5.80 -11.78
CA ARG A 287 9.58 6.52 -13.04
C ARG A 287 8.25 6.40 -13.80
N ILE A 288 7.35 7.34 -13.49
CA ILE A 288 7.06 8.33 -14.55
C ILE A 288 7.81 9.60 -14.20
N ALA A 289 8.75 9.97 -15.08
CA ALA A 289 9.48 11.22 -14.96
C ALA A 289 8.51 12.40 -15.11
N ARG A 290 8.46 13.27 -14.10
CA ARG A 290 8.08 14.66 -14.35
C ARG A 290 9.17 15.29 -15.22
N THR A 291 8.84 15.51 -16.49
CA THR A 291 9.50 16.54 -17.29
C THR A 291 8.41 17.41 -17.87
N GLU A 292 8.57 18.73 -17.77
CA GLU A 292 7.60 19.67 -18.32
C GLU A 292 7.60 19.59 -19.86
N ASN A 293 6.41 19.75 -20.45
CA ASN A 293 6.11 19.72 -21.88
C ASN A 293 6.23 18.35 -22.59
N GLY A 294 5.07 17.81 -23.01
CA GLY A 294 4.99 17.09 -24.29
C GLY A 294 4.49 15.65 -24.26
N ILE A 295 3.20 15.48 -24.54
CA ILE A 295 2.61 14.46 -25.44
C ILE A 295 3.00 12.98 -25.21
N ILE A 296 2.02 12.17 -24.79
CA ILE A 296 2.11 10.70 -24.84
C ILE A 296 1.67 10.20 -26.24
N TYR A 297 2.65 9.84 -27.06
CA TYR A 297 2.57 8.84 -28.14
C TYR A 297 3.69 7.82 -27.90
N SER A 298 3.59 6.52 -28.22
CA SER A 298 2.47 5.64 -28.57
C SER A 298 3.00 4.19 -28.64
N LYS A 299 2.10 3.19 -28.71
CA LYS A 299 2.31 1.83 -29.27
C LYS A 299 3.32 0.88 -28.58
N PHE A 300 2.81 -0.32 -28.28
CA PHE A 300 3.62 -1.54 -28.20
C PHE A 300 4.04 -2.00 -29.60
N SER A 301 5.34 -2.24 -29.80
CA SER A 301 5.89 -3.18 -30.79
C SER A 301 7.33 -3.55 -30.40
N ASN A 302 7.69 -4.82 -30.58
CA ASN A 302 8.95 -5.42 -30.13
C ASN A 302 10.22 -4.68 -30.62
N GLU A 303 11.24 -4.53 -29.76
CA GLU A 303 12.60 -5.09 -29.90
C GLU A 303 13.57 -4.56 -28.82
N THR A 304 14.75 -5.18 -28.70
CA THR A 304 15.63 -5.17 -27.53
C THR A 304 16.79 -4.17 -27.62
N ARG A 305 17.09 -3.43 -26.54
CA ARG A 305 18.43 -3.33 -25.86
C ARG A 305 18.62 -2.08 -24.98
N VAL A 306 19.06 -2.32 -23.74
CA VAL A 306 20.30 -1.82 -23.07
C VAL A 306 20.78 -0.42 -23.50
N GLU A 307 20.79 0.61 -22.64
CA GLU A 307 21.87 1.04 -21.71
C GLU A 307 21.34 2.23 -20.85
N GLU A 308 21.79 2.62 -19.64
CA GLU A 308 22.62 2.00 -18.58
C GLU A 308 22.58 2.85 -17.26
N ARG A 309 22.91 2.25 -16.10
CA ARG A 309 23.45 2.86 -14.82
C ARG A 309 22.56 3.81 -13.97
N LEU A 310 22.64 3.89 -12.62
CA LEU A 310 23.24 3.15 -11.46
C LEU A 310 22.61 3.82 -10.19
N SER A 311 22.54 3.27 -8.97
CA SER A 311 22.90 1.95 -8.41
C SER A 311 22.35 1.75 -6.97
N ASP A 312 21.91 0.54 -6.65
CA ASP A 312 22.20 -0.15 -5.38
C ASP A 312 22.94 -1.45 -5.76
N PRO A 313 24.14 -1.73 -5.24
CA PRO A 313 24.92 -2.91 -5.64
C PRO A 313 24.27 -4.25 -5.27
N SER A 314 23.29 -4.29 -4.36
CA SER A 314 22.59 -5.52 -3.98
C SER A 314 21.52 -5.96 -5.00
N ILE A 315 20.82 -5.00 -5.62
CA ILE A 315 19.73 -5.25 -6.56
C ILE A 315 20.24 -5.97 -7.82
N GLY A 316 21.34 -5.48 -8.40
CA GLY A 316 21.94 -6.08 -9.60
C GLY A 316 22.43 -7.51 -9.37
N LEU A 317 22.86 -7.87 -8.16
CA LEU A 317 23.23 -9.25 -7.82
C LEU A 317 22.00 -10.16 -7.74
N ILE A 318 20.90 -9.70 -7.14
CA ILE A 318 19.65 -10.46 -7.05
C ILE A 318 19.06 -10.71 -8.43
N GLU A 319 19.07 -9.71 -9.32
CA GLU A 319 18.62 -9.86 -10.71
C GLU A 319 19.51 -10.79 -11.53
N ALA A 320 20.84 -10.69 -11.38
CA ALA A 320 21.77 -11.61 -12.03
C ALA A 320 21.58 -13.07 -11.57
N LEU A 321 21.39 -13.30 -10.26
CA LEU A 321 21.11 -14.64 -9.72
C LEU A 321 19.74 -15.17 -10.18
N ARG A 322 18.73 -14.30 -10.32
CA ARG A 322 17.41 -14.66 -10.87
C ARG A 322 17.51 -15.08 -12.33
N SER A 323 18.17 -14.28 -13.18
CA SER A 323 18.43 -14.61 -14.59
C SER A 323 19.19 -15.94 -14.70
N MET A 324 20.25 -16.14 -13.91
CA MET A 324 21.05 -17.37 -13.97
C MET A 324 20.22 -18.63 -13.64
N TYR A 325 19.22 -18.54 -12.75
CA TYR A 325 18.28 -19.64 -12.51
C TYR A 325 17.23 -19.78 -13.63
N SER A 326 16.56 -18.69 -14.01
CA SER A 326 15.47 -18.71 -15.01
C SER A 326 15.94 -19.08 -16.42
N ASP A 327 17.12 -18.63 -16.81
CA ASP A 327 17.69 -18.83 -18.15
C ASP A 327 18.50 -20.15 -18.24
N GLY A 328 18.70 -20.85 -17.11
CA GLY A 328 19.43 -22.13 -17.05
C GLY A 328 20.91 -22.05 -17.44
N LEU A 329 21.50 -20.85 -17.38
CA LEU A 329 22.85 -20.59 -17.88
C LEU A 329 23.92 -21.06 -16.89
N PHE A 330 24.83 -21.92 -17.35
CA PHE A 330 25.95 -22.48 -16.57
C PHE A 330 25.59 -23.50 -15.48
N CYS A 331 24.36 -24.04 -15.50
CA CYS A 331 23.96 -25.13 -14.62
C CYS A 331 24.88 -26.36 -14.77
N ASP A 332 25.28 -26.95 -13.65
CA ASP A 332 26.25 -28.05 -13.54
C ASP A 332 25.68 -29.30 -12.84
N THR A 333 24.39 -29.25 -12.45
CA THR A 333 23.64 -30.38 -11.90
C THR A 333 22.14 -30.24 -12.20
N GLU A 334 21.39 -31.33 -12.03
CA GLU A 334 19.93 -31.33 -12.16
C GLU A 334 19.27 -31.88 -10.89
N LEU A 335 18.19 -31.24 -10.42
CA LEU A 335 17.31 -31.81 -9.39
C LEU A 335 16.06 -32.36 -10.06
N ARG A 336 15.73 -33.62 -9.80
CA ARG A 336 14.63 -34.33 -10.48
C ARG A 336 13.55 -34.69 -9.47
N THR A 337 12.38 -34.08 -9.60
CA THR A 337 11.19 -34.54 -8.87
C THR A 337 10.53 -35.69 -9.64
N SER A 338 9.46 -36.25 -9.09
CA SER A 338 8.66 -37.26 -9.78
C SER A 338 8.02 -36.78 -11.10
N THR A 339 7.92 -35.46 -11.32
CA THR A 339 7.22 -34.87 -12.49
C THR A 339 8.00 -33.80 -13.26
N HIS A 340 9.15 -33.35 -12.76
CA HIS A 340 9.93 -32.28 -13.41
C HIS A 340 11.44 -32.41 -13.16
N THR A 341 12.25 -31.68 -13.94
CA THR A 341 13.70 -31.63 -13.81
C THR A 341 14.17 -30.18 -13.85
N PHE A 342 14.93 -29.77 -12.84
CA PHE A 342 15.41 -28.40 -12.65
C PHE A 342 16.93 -28.38 -12.83
N SER A 343 17.42 -27.75 -13.90
CA SER A 343 18.86 -27.51 -14.08
C SER A 343 19.31 -26.38 -13.15
N VAL A 344 20.32 -26.63 -12.31
CA VAL A 344 20.75 -25.72 -11.24
C VAL A 344 22.26 -25.77 -10.99
N HIS A 345 22.74 -24.94 -10.05
CA HIS A 345 24.15 -24.72 -9.75
C HIS A 345 24.58 -25.36 -8.42
N LYS A 346 25.48 -26.35 -8.44
CA LYS A 346 26.07 -27.02 -7.26
C LYS A 346 26.66 -26.00 -6.28
N SER A 347 27.29 -24.94 -6.79
CA SER A 347 27.93 -23.88 -5.99
C SER A 347 26.94 -23.05 -5.14
N ILE A 348 25.82 -22.62 -5.72
CA ILE A 348 24.76 -21.87 -5.01
C ILE A 348 24.07 -22.77 -4.00
N LEU A 349 23.64 -23.97 -4.43
CA LEU A 349 23.01 -24.95 -3.55
C LEU A 349 23.91 -25.27 -2.33
N SER A 350 25.21 -25.52 -2.56
CA SER A 350 26.18 -25.83 -1.49
C SER A 350 26.48 -24.64 -0.56
N THR A 351 26.31 -23.41 -1.03
CA THR A 351 26.50 -22.22 -0.20
C THR A 351 25.30 -21.95 0.70
N ARG A 352 24.09 -22.25 0.20
CA ARG A 352 22.81 -21.88 0.82
C ARG A 352 22.09 -23.04 1.52
N SER A 353 22.54 -24.28 1.33
CA SER A 353 22.00 -25.48 1.98
C SER A 353 23.13 -26.41 2.44
N PRO A 354 23.28 -26.66 3.76
CA PRO A 354 24.24 -27.65 4.29
C PRO A 354 24.01 -29.07 3.75
N VAL A 355 22.76 -29.41 3.41
CA VAL A 355 22.41 -30.74 2.86
C VAL A 355 23.00 -30.91 1.46
N PHE A 356 22.81 -29.92 0.58
CA PHE A 356 23.43 -29.94 -0.75
C PHE A 356 24.96 -29.81 -0.67
N LYS A 357 25.48 -29.06 0.30
CA LYS A 357 26.92 -28.93 0.54
C LYS A 357 27.60 -30.25 0.84
N GLU A 358 26.99 -31.08 1.69
CA GLU A 358 27.52 -32.40 2.01
C GLU A 358 27.30 -33.38 0.84
N LYS A 359 26.13 -33.29 0.17
CA LYS A 359 25.81 -34.09 -1.02
C LYS A 359 26.84 -33.93 -2.14
N PHE A 360 27.26 -32.69 -2.44
CA PHE A 360 28.20 -32.38 -3.53
C PHE A 360 29.68 -32.32 -3.09
N ARG A 361 29.99 -32.66 -1.84
CA ARG A 361 31.29 -32.41 -1.21
C ARG A 361 32.48 -33.07 -1.94
N ASN A 362 32.24 -34.20 -2.59
CA ASN A 362 33.25 -34.95 -3.34
C ASN A 362 33.18 -34.69 -4.86
N ASP A 363 31.99 -34.38 -5.39
CA ASP A 363 31.71 -34.34 -6.84
C ASP A 363 32.13 -33.03 -7.50
N MET A 364 32.49 -32.00 -6.72
CA MET A 364 33.00 -30.70 -7.20
C MET A 364 34.38 -30.79 -7.90
N LYS A 365 34.91 -32.01 -8.12
CA LYS A 365 36.12 -32.28 -8.91
C LYS A 365 35.85 -33.00 -10.24
N GLU A 366 34.67 -33.59 -10.43
CA GLU A 366 34.37 -34.40 -11.61
C GLU A 366 33.41 -33.68 -12.56
N LYS A 367 33.69 -33.79 -13.86
CA LYS A 367 33.05 -32.97 -14.91
C LYS A 367 31.77 -33.58 -15.49
N THR A 368 31.17 -34.53 -14.78
CA THR A 368 29.93 -35.20 -15.16
C THR A 368 28.71 -34.40 -14.70
N MET A 369 27.84 -34.08 -15.65
CA MET A 369 26.53 -33.47 -15.39
C MET A 369 25.67 -34.51 -14.65
N GLU A 370 25.59 -34.34 -13.35
CA GLU A 370 25.06 -35.32 -12.41
C GLU A 370 23.69 -34.87 -11.91
N HIS A 371 22.76 -35.81 -11.76
CA HIS A 371 21.40 -35.53 -11.30
C HIS A 371 21.18 -36.06 -9.86
N VAL A 372 20.34 -35.34 -9.11
CA VAL A 372 19.88 -35.74 -7.78
C VAL A 372 18.37 -35.91 -7.85
N ASP A 373 17.90 -37.16 -7.76
CA ASP A 373 16.48 -37.46 -7.68
C ASP A 373 15.96 -37.13 -6.25
N ILE A 374 14.90 -36.32 -6.17
CA ILE A 374 14.20 -35.90 -4.96
C ILE A 374 12.71 -36.18 -5.18
N THR A 375 12.36 -37.47 -5.15
CA THR A 375 11.02 -37.97 -5.53
C THR A 375 9.95 -37.73 -4.47
N ASP A 376 10.35 -37.34 -3.26
CA ASP A 376 9.52 -37.08 -2.09
C ASP A 376 9.02 -35.62 -2.00
N MET A 377 9.39 -34.76 -2.94
CA MET A 377 8.98 -33.35 -2.98
C MET A 377 8.22 -33.00 -4.27
N GLU A 378 7.11 -32.28 -4.11
CA GLU A 378 6.34 -31.73 -5.23
C GLU A 378 7.12 -30.67 -6.02
N THR A 379 6.92 -30.66 -7.34
CA THR A 379 7.54 -29.72 -8.29
C THR A 379 7.35 -28.24 -7.92
N ASN A 380 6.17 -27.84 -7.44
CA ASN A 380 5.93 -26.45 -7.02
C ASN A 380 6.74 -26.08 -5.76
N THR A 381 6.83 -27.00 -4.80
CA THR A 381 7.61 -26.83 -3.56
C THR A 381 9.12 -26.80 -3.86
N MET A 382 9.58 -27.69 -4.75
CA MET A 382 10.96 -27.70 -5.27
C MET A 382 11.32 -26.37 -5.94
N HIS A 383 10.45 -25.86 -6.82
CA HIS A 383 10.68 -24.57 -7.50
C HIS A 383 10.75 -23.38 -6.53
N ARG A 384 9.85 -23.33 -5.53
CA ARG A 384 9.85 -22.29 -4.48
C ARG A 384 11.08 -22.36 -3.59
N MET A 385 11.51 -23.56 -3.20
CA MET A 385 12.75 -23.76 -2.44
C MET A 385 13.97 -23.27 -3.24
N LEU A 386 13.99 -23.49 -4.55
CA LEU A 386 15.03 -22.99 -5.43
C LEU A 386 15.02 -21.45 -5.54
N LEU A 387 13.86 -20.82 -5.71
CA LEU A 387 13.75 -19.35 -5.66
C LEU A 387 14.27 -18.79 -4.32
N TYR A 388 13.90 -19.40 -3.19
CA TYR A 388 14.41 -19.00 -1.88
C TYR A 388 15.94 -19.15 -1.79
N ILE A 389 16.49 -20.26 -2.31
CA ILE A 389 17.94 -20.49 -2.31
C ILE A 389 18.69 -19.44 -3.16
N TYR A 390 18.18 -19.03 -4.31
CA TYR A 390 18.87 -18.08 -5.20
C TYR A 390 18.67 -16.61 -4.82
N ILE A 391 17.49 -16.23 -4.32
CA ILE A 391 17.09 -14.81 -4.16
C ILE A 391 16.35 -14.47 -2.84
N ASP A 392 16.30 -15.38 -1.85
CA ASP A 392 15.66 -15.18 -0.53
C ASP A 392 14.15 -14.82 -0.57
N ILE A 393 13.45 -15.15 -1.66
CA ILE A 393 11.99 -14.96 -1.80
C ILE A 393 11.25 -16.28 -1.54
N LEU A 394 10.15 -16.22 -0.79
CA LEU A 394 9.28 -17.36 -0.51
C LEU A 394 7.81 -16.97 -0.75
N GLU A 395 7.13 -17.68 -1.65
CA GLU A 395 5.71 -17.45 -1.98
C GLU A 395 4.80 -18.33 -1.11
N ASP A 396 3.70 -17.76 -0.61
CA ASP A 396 2.82 -18.38 0.40
C ASP A 396 2.26 -19.74 -0.02
N LEU A 397 2.36 -20.71 0.90
CA LEU A 397 1.84 -22.07 0.75
C LEU A 397 0.32 -22.09 0.96
N SER A 398 -0.45 -21.96 -0.13
CA SER A 398 -1.84 -22.38 -0.15
C SER A 398 -1.90 -23.91 -0.14
N LEU A 399 -1.95 -24.51 1.04
CA LEU A 399 -2.24 -25.93 1.23
C LEU A 399 -3.62 -26.24 0.63
N VAL A 400 -3.64 -26.88 -0.54
CA VAL A 400 -4.85 -27.50 -1.08
C VAL A 400 -4.96 -28.86 -0.40
N SER A 401 -5.84 -28.95 0.59
CA SER A 401 -6.27 -30.24 1.11
C SER A 401 -7.21 -30.90 0.10
N GLU A 402 -6.79 -32.04 -0.47
CA GLU A 402 -7.71 -32.99 -1.12
C GLU A 402 -8.55 -33.76 -0.09
#